data_AF-A0A442U049-F1
#
_entry.id   AF-A0A442U049-F1
#
_cell.length_a   1.000
_cell.length_b   1.000
_cell.length_c   1.000
_cell.angle_alpha   90.00
_cell.angle_beta   90.00
_cell.angle_gamma   90.00
#
_symmetry.space_group_name_H-M   'P 1'
#
loop_
_entity.id
_entity.type
_entity.pdbx_description
1 polymer ?
#
loop_
_entity_poly.entity_id
_entity_poly.type
_entity_poly.pdbx_seq_one_letter_code
_entity_poly.pdbx_strand_id
1 'polypeptide(L)'
;MMPVIRINDATFADLKSIATWFGTKTPSETIDRIVRDAMDELGMERDDQPDEAVTLTGDGAMEFDTAPGLAFTKPLSASVNGKAIQSPRWSALLLTTIAQVKARGFEGDKLVRELHVPAKPGQYEEDGFRYHTKLGISVQGQSASDAWKEVDRLAKKWRIPVKVEFWWRQNPKAQYPGRTGLLRSGNA
;
A
#
# COMPACT_ATOMS: atom_id res chain seq x y z
N MET A 1 -15.33 -3.41 -24.90
CA MET A 1 -16.39 -4.45 -24.90
C MET A 1 -16.53 -4.94 -23.47
N MET A 2 -17.73 -4.92 -22.87
CA MET A 2 -17.91 -5.41 -21.50
C MET A 2 -18.00 -6.94 -21.48
N PRO A 3 -17.23 -7.64 -20.64
CA PRO A 3 -17.34 -9.08 -20.50
C PRO A 3 -18.71 -9.46 -19.89
N VAL A 4 -19.29 -10.56 -20.38
CA VAL A 4 -20.57 -11.09 -19.86
C VAL A 4 -20.28 -12.19 -18.86
N ILE A 5 -20.69 -12.00 -17.60
CA ILE A 5 -20.59 -12.99 -16.52
C ILE A 5 -21.97 -13.64 -16.33
N ARG A 6 -22.04 -14.97 -16.42
CA ARG A 6 -23.26 -15.74 -16.13
C ARG A 6 -23.20 -16.29 -14.72
N ILE A 7 -24.28 -16.09 -13.96
CA ILE A 7 -24.46 -16.58 -12.60
C ILE A 7 -25.82 -17.30 -12.49
N ASN A 8 -25.98 -18.13 -11.48
CA ASN A 8 -27.25 -18.82 -11.23
C ASN A 8 -28.26 -17.92 -10.47
N ASP A 9 -29.53 -18.34 -10.44
CA ASP A 9 -30.63 -17.57 -9.85
C ASP A 9 -30.46 -17.34 -8.33
N ALA A 10 -29.88 -18.30 -7.62
CA ALA A 10 -29.62 -18.18 -6.18
C ALA A 10 -28.59 -17.08 -5.90
N THR A 11 -27.45 -17.09 -6.59
CA THR A 11 -26.42 -16.06 -6.48
C THR A 11 -26.95 -14.68 -6.89
N PHE A 12 -27.84 -14.63 -7.90
CA PHE A 12 -28.48 -13.38 -8.28
C PHE A 12 -29.44 -12.84 -7.20
N ALA A 13 -30.17 -13.72 -6.51
CA ALA A 13 -31.02 -13.33 -5.38
C ALA A 13 -30.20 -12.79 -4.20
N ASP A 14 -29.08 -13.45 -3.88
CA ASP A 14 -28.15 -12.97 -2.83
C ASP A 14 -27.56 -11.60 -3.19
N LEU A 15 -27.17 -11.40 -4.45
CA LEU A 15 -26.68 -10.11 -4.94
C LEU A 15 -27.72 -8.99 -4.78
N LYS A 16 -29.02 -9.25 -4.97
CA LYS A 16 -30.08 -8.24 -4.74
C LYS A 16 -30.20 -7.86 -3.27
N SER A 17 -30.10 -8.84 -2.37
CA SER A 17 -30.13 -8.59 -0.93
C SER A 17 -28.95 -7.72 -0.50
N ILE A 18 -27.75 -8.05 -0.99
CA ILE A 18 -26.53 -7.27 -0.76
C ILE A 18 -26.62 -5.88 -1.39
N ALA A 19 -27.19 -5.76 -2.59
CA ALA A 19 -27.36 -4.48 -3.28
C ALA A 19 -28.22 -3.50 -2.47
N THR A 20 -29.25 -4.01 -1.79
CA THR A 20 -30.12 -3.22 -0.90
C THR A 20 -29.33 -2.71 0.30
N TRP A 21 -28.51 -3.57 0.92
CA TRP A 21 -27.66 -3.19 2.04
C TRP A 21 -26.61 -2.14 1.66
N PHE A 22 -26.03 -2.28 0.46
CA PHE A 22 -25.03 -1.36 -0.05
C PHE A 22 -25.59 -0.09 -0.70
N GLY A 23 -26.88 -0.04 -1.01
CA GLY A 23 -27.50 1.08 -1.73
C GLY A 23 -27.05 1.21 -3.20
N THR A 24 -26.59 0.13 -3.82
CA THR A 24 -26.17 0.11 -5.24
C THR A 24 -27.38 -0.09 -6.17
N LYS A 25 -27.33 0.48 -7.39
CA LYS A 25 -28.48 0.51 -8.31
C LYS A 25 -28.49 -0.63 -9.31
N THR A 26 -27.33 -1.17 -9.66
CA THR A 26 -27.20 -2.25 -10.65
C THR A 26 -26.43 -3.44 -10.09
N PRO A 27 -26.68 -4.67 -10.58
CA PRO A 27 -25.89 -5.84 -10.20
C PRO A 27 -24.39 -5.68 -10.47
N SER A 28 -24.02 -4.97 -11.53
CA SER A 28 -22.62 -4.68 -11.85
C SER A 28 -21.98 -3.81 -10.78
N GLU A 29 -22.64 -2.75 -10.33
CA GLU A 29 -22.14 -1.89 -9.24
C GLU A 29 -21.99 -2.67 -7.92
N THR A 30 -22.94 -3.57 -7.63
CA THR A 30 -22.87 -4.45 -6.46
C THR A 30 -21.68 -5.40 -6.55
N ILE A 31 -21.48 -6.04 -7.71
CA ILE A 31 -20.32 -6.92 -7.95
C ILE A 31 -19.02 -6.14 -7.85
N ASP A 32 -18.94 -4.94 -8.43
CA ASP A 32 -17.74 -4.10 -8.35
C ASP A 32 -17.38 -3.72 -6.92
N ARG A 33 -18.39 -3.43 -6.09
CA ARG A 33 -18.18 -3.15 -4.67
C ARG A 33 -17.75 -4.39 -3.89
N ILE A 34 -18.43 -5.53 -4.07
CA ILE A 34 -18.06 -6.80 -3.42
C ILE A 34 -16.63 -7.20 -3.80
N VAL A 35 -16.28 -7.11 -5.08
CA VAL A 35 -14.93 -7.42 -5.55
C VAL A 35 -13.92 -6.48 -4.94
N ARG A 36 -14.21 -5.17 -4.85
CA ARG A 36 -13.33 -4.19 -4.22
C ARG A 36 -13.11 -4.49 -2.73
N ASP A 37 -14.19 -4.72 -1.99
CA ASP A 37 -14.13 -4.99 -0.56
C ASP A 37 -13.38 -6.31 -0.29
N ALA A 38 -13.66 -7.36 -1.09
CA ALA A 38 -12.94 -8.64 -1.01
C ALA A 38 -11.45 -8.51 -1.40
N MET A 39 -11.14 -7.67 -2.39
CA MET A 39 -9.77 -7.38 -2.80
C MET A 39 -9.01 -6.63 -1.70
N ASP A 40 -9.64 -5.64 -1.07
CA ASP A 40 -9.09 -4.92 0.07
C ASP A 40 -8.87 -5.86 1.28
N GLU A 41 -9.83 -6.75 1.59
CA GLU A 41 -9.70 -7.77 2.65
C GLU A 41 -8.58 -8.78 2.39
N LEU A 42 -8.43 -9.22 1.14
CA LEU A 42 -7.39 -10.17 0.74
C LEU A 42 -6.03 -9.49 0.52
N GLY A 43 -5.93 -8.16 0.69
CA GLY A 43 -4.74 -7.38 0.39
C GLY A 43 -4.31 -7.51 -1.08
N MET A 44 -5.25 -7.82 -1.97
CA MET A 44 -5.07 -7.94 -3.41
C MET A 44 -5.46 -6.60 -4.04
N GLU A 45 -4.51 -5.89 -4.65
CA GLU A 45 -4.81 -4.58 -5.23
C GLU A 45 -5.26 -4.73 -6.70
N ARG A 46 -6.35 -4.06 -7.10
CA ARG A 46 -6.68 -3.89 -8.53
C ARG A 46 -5.52 -3.12 -9.17
N ASP A 47 -5.03 -3.63 -10.30
CA ASP A 47 -4.12 -2.89 -11.17
C ASP A 47 -4.95 -1.85 -11.93
N ASP A 48 -5.50 -0.87 -11.20
CA ASP A 48 -5.98 0.37 -11.80
C ASP A 48 -4.73 1.17 -12.18
N GLN A 49 -4.00 0.64 -13.16
CA GLN A 49 -3.02 1.37 -13.95
C GLN A 49 -3.83 2.43 -14.70
N PRO A 50 -3.53 3.73 -14.57
CA PRO A 50 -4.04 4.67 -15.55
C PRO A 50 -3.56 4.20 -16.93
N ASP A 51 -4.48 4.11 -17.90
CA ASP A 51 -4.19 3.79 -19.31
C ASP A 51 -3.25 4.82 -19.99
N GLU A 52 -2.88 5.87 -19.26
CA GLU A 52 -1.88 6.82 -19.69
C GLU A 52 -0.68 6.73 -18.76
N ALA A 53 0.47 6.43 -19.34
CA ALA A 53 1.76 6.67 -18.74
C ALA A 53 1.79 8.13 -18.27
N VAL A 54 1.52 8.36 -16.98
CA VAL A 54 1.76 9.65 -16.34
C VAL A 54 3.27 9.81 -16.32
N THR A 55 3.78 10.44 -17.37
CA THR A 55 5.14 10.93 -17.48
C THR A 55 5.45 11.73 -16.22
N LEU A 56 6.29 11.14 -15.38
CA LEU A 56 6.98 11.84 -14.31
C LEU A 56 7.90 12.89 -14.96
N THR A 57 7.68 14.16 -14.64
CA THR A 57 8.62 15.06 -13.93
C THR A 57 8.37 16.53 -14.26
N GLY A 58 8.38 17.38 -13.22
CA GLY A 58 8.65 18.82 -13.30
C GLY A 58 7.44 19.74 -13.42
N ASP A 59 6.87 20.14 -12.26
CA ASP A 59 6.38 21.52 -11.95
C ASP A 59 5.22 21.61 -10.92
N GLY A 60 4.75 20.51 -10.31
CA GLY A 60 3.58 20.60 -9.40
C GLY A 60 3.48 19.67 -8.20
N ALA A 61 4.49 18.83 -7.93
CA ALA A 61 4.45 17.95 -6.76
C ALA A 61 4.73 18.75 -5.48
N MET A 62 3.88 18.59 -4.47
CA MET A 62 4.07 19.23 -3.18
C MET A 62 5.09 18.43 -2.36
N GLU A 63 6.23 19.04 -2.04
CA GLU A 63 7.24 18.42 -1.17
C GLU A 63 6.94 18.70 0.30
N PHE A 64 7.08 17.67 1.13
CA PHE A 64 6.77 17.74 2.55
C PHE A 64 7.94 17.25 3.41
N ASP A 65 8.40 18.07 4.36
CA ASP A 65 9.40 17.67 5.36
C ASP A 65 8.83 16.69 6.40
N THR A 66 7.55 16.87 6.72
CA THR A 66 6.79 16.01 7.62
C THR A 66 5.61 15.42 6.85
N ALA A 67 5.38 14.11 7.03
CA ALA A 67 4.35 13.43 6.26
C ALA A 67 2.96 14.08 6.42
N PRO A 68 2.30 14.41 5.30
CA PRO A 68 0.90 14.78 5.31
C PRO A 68 0.03 13.55 5.60
N GLY A 69 -1.28 13.74 5.69
CA GLY A 69 -2.25 12.65 5.76
C GLY A 69 -2.18 11.76 4.51
N LEU A 70 -1.66 10.54 4.69
CA LEU A 70 -1.47 9.58 3.59
C LEU A 70 -2.70 8.69 3.32
N ALA A 71 -3.83 8.96 3.96
CA ALA A 71 -5.08 8.28 3.65
C ALA A 71 -5.48 8.52 2.19
N PHE A 72 -5.99 7.47 1.52
CA PHE A 72 -6.38 7.50 0.11
C PHE A 72 -5.26 7.90 -0.85
N THR A 73 -4.00 7.61 -0.52
CA THR A 73 -2.86 7.82 -1.42
C THR A 73 -2.47 6.55 -2.16
N LYS A 74 -1.81 6.70 -3.31
CA LYS A 74 -1.13 5.61 -4.02
C LYS A 74 0.26 6.10 -4.42
N PRO A 75 1.34 5.37 -4.08
CA PRO A 75 2.66 5.68 -4.61
C PRO A 75 2.67 5.57 -6.14
N LEU A 76 3.33 6.53 -6.79
CA LEU A 76 3.55 6.59 -8.23
C LEU A 76 4.95 6.08 -8.58
N SER A 77 5.94 6.56 -7.82
CA SER A 77 7.33 6.12 -7.92
C SER A 77 7.94 6.04 -6.53
N ALA A 78 8.82 5.07 -6.31
CA ALA A 78 9.55 4.98 -5.05
C ALA A 78 10.93 4.40 -5.27
N SER A 79 11.90 4.85 -4.48
CA SER A 79 13.24 4.29 -4.45
C SER A 79 13.76 4.18 -3.03
N VAL A 80 14.46 3.09 -2.74
CA VAL A 80 15.14 2.84 -1.48
C VAL A 80 16.62 2.59 -1.79
N ASN A 81 17.49 3.37 -1.17
CA ASN A 81 18.94 3.33 -1.36
C ASN A 81 19.34 3.43 -2.86
N GLY A 82 18.70 4.35 -3.58
CA GLY A 82 18.90 4.55 -5.03
C GLY A 82 18.30 3.49 -5.94
N LYS A 83 17.70 2.41 -5.40
CA LYS A 83 17.06 1.36 -6.20
C LYS A 83 15.55 1.60 -6.30
N ALA A 84 15.05 1.71 -7.52
CA ALA A 84 13.62 1.85 -7.78
C ALA A 84 12.85 0.59 -7.36
N ILE A 85 11.69 0.78 -6.74
CA ILE A 85 10.75 -0.29 -6.42
C ILE A 85 9.81 -0.47 -7.62
N GLN A 86 9.81 -1.68 -8.18
CA GLN A 86 8.85 -2.06 -9.22
C GLN A 86 7.45 -2.15 -8.61
N SER A 87 6.46 -1.48 -9.21
CA SER A 87 5.08 -1.38 -8.67
C SER A 87 5.04 -0.87 -7.22
N PRO A 88 5.30 0.43 -7.00
CA PRO A 88 5.47 0.98 -5.67
C PRO A 88 4.17 0.92 -4.86
N ARG A 89 4.26 0.33 -3.67
CA ARG A 89 3.19 0.27 -2.65
C ARG A 89 3.77 0.67 -1.30
N TRP A 90 2.95 1.19 -0.40
CA TRP A 90 3.41 1.55 0.94
C TRP A 90 4.00 0.36 1.71
N SER A 91 3.36 -0.81 1.59
CA SER A 91 3.87 -2.07 2.14
C SER A 91 5.18 -2.51 1.49
N ALA A 92 5.30 -2.40 0.16
CA ALA A 92 6.54 -2.72 -0.56
C ALA A 92 7.68 -1.78 -0.14
N LEU A 93 7.41 -0.49 0.07
CA LEU A 93 8.38 0.49 0.56
C LEU A 93 8.86 0.13 1.97
N LEU A 94 7.94 -0.19 2.87
CA LEU A 94 8.24 -0.66 4.23
C LEU A 94 9.12 -1.91 4.20
N LEU A 95 8.69 -2.96 3.52
CA LEU A 95 9.42 -4.23 3.46
C LEU A 95 10.80 -4.09 2.80
N THR A 96 10.93 -3.24 1.77
CA THR A 96 12.22 -2.96 1.13
C THR A 96 13.17 -2.21 2.08
N THR A 97 12.63 -1.28 2.87
CA THR A 97 13.41 -0.57 3.90
C THR A 97 13.85 -1.53 5.02
N ILE A 98 12.96 -2.42 5.49
CA ILE A 98 13.29 -3.48 6.44
C ILE A 98 14.38 -4.41 5.87
N ALA A 99 14.33 -4.73 4.57
CA ALA A 99 15.37 -5.52 3.91
C ALA A 99 16.75 -4.84 3.96
N GLN A 100 16.81 -3.51 3.87
CA GLN A 100 18.08 -2.77 4.03
C GLN A 100 18.60 -2.84 5.46
N VAL A 101 17.73 -2.86 6.47
CA VAL A 101 18.12 -3.06 7.87
C VAL A 101 18.64 -4.48 8.07
N LYS A 102 17.95 -5.48 7.54
CA LYS A 102 18.41 -6.87 7.54
C LYS A 102 19.79 -7.04 6.90
N ALA A 103 20.03 -6.38 5.77
CA ALA A 103 21.33 -6.41 5.08
C ALA A 103 22.50 -5.86 5.94
N ARG A 104 22.22 -5.21 7.07
CA ARG A 104 23.23 -4.79 8.06
C ARG A 104 23.49 -5.82 9.16
N GLY A 105 22.92 -7.02 9.07
CA GLY A 105 23.15 -8.14 9.98
C GLY A 105 22.08 -8.33 11.06
N PHE A 106 20.93 -7.65 10.95
CA PHE A 106 19.81 -7.83 11.88
C PHE A 106 18.87 -8.92 11.36
N GLU A 107 18.68 -9.99 12.15
CA GLU A 107 17.83 -11.13 11.77
C GLU A 107 17.00 -11.62 12.97
N GLY A 108 15.93 -12.37 12.66
CA GLY A 108 15.04 -12.98 13.68
C GLY A 108 14.58 -11.97 14.72
N ASP A 109 14.73 -12.31 16.00
CA ASP A 109 14.37 -11.44 17.11
C ASP A 109 15.10 -10.10 17.11
N LYS A 110 16.36 -10.05 16.65
CA LYS A 110 17.12 -8.78 16.58
C LYS A 110 16.51 -7.85 15.55
N LEU A 111 16.07 -8.38 14.41
CA LEU A 111 15.36 -7.58 13.40
C LEU A 111 14.01 -7.11 13.94
N VAL A 112 13.23 -7.99 14.55
CA VAL A 112 11.91 -7.63 15.11
C VAL A 112 12.01 -6.52 16.16
N ARG A 113 13.01 -6.59 17.05
CA ARG A 113 13.26 -5.54 18.07
C ARG A 113 13.64 -4.18 17.47
N GLU A 114 14.15 -4.17 16.24
CA GLU A 114 14.44 -2.92 15.53
C GLU A 114 13.19 -2.28 14.96
N LEU A 115 12.09 -3.01 14.78
CA LEU A 115 10.86 -2.54 14.17
C LEU A 115 9.89 -1.95 15.20
N HIS A 116 9.21 -0.86 14.83
CA HIS A 116 8.10 -0.31 15.63
C HIS A 116 6.72 -0.73 15.09
N VAL A 117 6.68 -1.47 13.99
CA VAL A 117 5.47 -2.11 13.47
C VAL A 117 5.32 -3.52 14.06
N PRO A 118 4.10 -4.04 14.24
CA PRO A 118 3.89 -5.42 14.67
C PRO A 118 4.60 -6.43 13.76
N ALA A 119 5.57 -7.14 14.33
CA ALA A 119 6.36 -8.16 13.66
C ALA A 119 6.67 -9.32 14.61
N LYS A 120 6.85 -10.52 14.06
CA LYS A 120 7.21 -11.75 14.79
C LYS A 120 8.39 -12.44 14.11
N PRO A 121 9.30 -13.07 14.89
CA PRO A 121 10.36 -13.89 14.31
C PRO A 121 9.78 -15.14 13.66
N GLY A 122 10.35 -15.60 12.55
CA GLY A 122 9.91 -16.81 11.88
C GLY A 122 8.54 -16.70 11.21
N GLN A 123 7.96 -17.85 10.88
CA GLN A 123 6.70 -17.97 10.14
C GLN A 123 5.48 -17.86 11.06
N TYR A 124 4.62 -16.90 10.76
CA TYR A 124 3.35 -16.65 11.43
C TYR A 124 2.41 -15.93 10.46
N GLU A 125 1.22 -16.47 10.22
CA GLU A 125 0.30 -16.01 9.16
C GLU A 125 -1.14 -15.79 9.65
N GLU A 126 -1.34 -15.69 10.96
CA GLU A 126 -2.62 -15.39 11.59
C GLU A 126 -2.71 -13.89 11.94
N ASP A 127 -3.89 -13.41 12.33
CA ASP A 127 -4.12 -12.03 12.81
C ASP A 127 -3.63 -10.92 11.85
N GLY A 128 -3.69 -11.18 10.54
CA GLY A 128 -3.22 -10.23 9.52
C GLY A 128 -1.70 -10.12 9.39
N PHE A 129 -0.95 -11.04 10.00
CA PHE A 129 0.48 -11.22 9.72
C PHE A 129 0.68 -11.97 8.42
N ARG A 130 1.77 -11.63 7.73
CA ARG A 130 2.25 -12.37 6.57
C ARG A 130 3.72 -12.71 6.74
N TYR A 131 4.07 -13.95 6.44
CA TYR A 131 5.48 -14.35 6.47
C TYR A 131 6.22 -13.86 5.22
N HIS A 132 7.38 -13.24 5.44
CA HIS A 132 8.25 -12.77 4.38
C HIS A 132 9.53 -13.59 4.36
N THR A 133 9.57 -14.64 3.53
CA THR A 133 10.69 -15.61 3.46
C THR A 133 12.06 -14.94 3.30
N LYS A 134 12.16 -13.89 2.48
CA LYS A 134 13.42 -13.14 2.29
C LYS A 134 13.89 -12.42 3.56
N LEU A 135 12.95 -11.96 4.39
CA LEU A 135 13.23 -11.28 5.65
C LEU A 135 13.42 -12.28 6.80
N GLY A 136 12.78 -13.44 6.75
CA GLY A 136 12.80 -14.43 7.83
C GLY A 136 11.97 -14.03 9.04
N ILE A 137 11.02 -13.11 8.84
CA ILE A 137 10.10 -12.59 9.86
C ILE A 137 8.70 -12.47 9.26
N SER A 138 7.71 -12.41 10.14
CA SER A 138 6.32 -12.11 9.78
C SER A 138 5.99 -10.67 10.17
N VAL A 139 5.30 -9.95 9.31
CA VAL A 139 4.95 -8.53 9.52
C VAL A 139 3.45 -8.35 9.29
N GLN A 140 2.79 -7.62 10.18
CA GLN A 140 1.36 -7.31 10.05
C GLN A 140 1.14 -6.17 9.05
N GLY A 141 0.03 -6.20 8.30
CA GLY A 141 -0.36 -5.12 7.39
C GLY A 141 -0.41 -3.75 8.09
N GLN A 142 0.09 -2.71 7.42
CA GLN A 142 0.17 -1.34 7.95
C GLN A 142 -0.64 -0.37 7.08
N SER A 143 -1.20 0.65 7.71
CA SER A 143 -1.75 1.80 6.97
C SER A 143 -0.63 2.54 6.23
N ALA A 144 -0.99 3.35 5.22
CA ALA A 144 -0.01 4.18 4.50
C ALA A 144 0.78 5.09 5.46
N SER A 145 0.09 5.70 6.42
CA SER A 145 0.67 6.59 7.43
C SER A 145 1.64 5.85 8.35
N ASP A 146 1.26 4.67 8.86
CA ASP A 146 2.10 3.89 9.77
C ASP A 146 3.30 3.29 9.05
N ALA A 147 3.10 2.81 7.82
CA ALA A 147 4.17 2.33 6.96
C ALA A 147 5.21 3.43 6.72
N TRP A 148 4.78 4.64 6.34
CA TRP A 148 5.72 5.75 6.12
C TRP A 148 6.40 6.19 7.42
N LYS A 149 5.68 6.26 8.54
CA LYS A 149 6.26 6.60 9.85
C LYS A 149 7.42 5.67 10.21
N GLU A 150 7.24 4.37 9.98
CA GLU A 150 8.29 3.39 10.23
C GLU A 150 9.43 3.46 9.20
N VAL A 151 9.11 3.66 7.91
CA VAL A 151 10.10 3.90 6.86
C VAL A 151 10.96 5.11 7.20
N ASP A 152 10.37 6.25 7.56
CA ASP A 152 11.08 7.48 7.91
C ASP A 152 12.00 7.28 9.11
N ARG A 153 11.52 6.60 10.15
CA ARG A 153 12.32 6.29 11.33
C ARG A 153 13.52 5.41 11.01
N LEU A 154 13.30 4.30 10.29
CA LEU A 154 14.37 3.38 9.89
C LEU A 154 15.34 4.07 8.94
N ALA A 155 14.84 4.83 7.97
CA ALA A 155 15.63 5.56 7.00
C ALA A 155 16.55 6.58 7.67
N LYS A 156 16.04 7.38 8.62
CA LYS A 156 16.86 8.32 9.41
C LYS A 156 17.86 7.61 10.31
N LYS A 157 17.41 6.61 11.09
CA LYS A 157 18.28 5.86 12.03
C LYS A 157 19.46 5.22 11.31
N TRP A 158 19.19 4.60 10.17
CA TRP A 158 20.18 3.82 9.43
C TRP A 158 20.81 4.61 8.27
N ARG A 159 20.41 5.85 7.98
CA ARG A 159 20.86 6.61 6.80
C ARG A 159 20.62 5.82 5.50
N ILE A 160 19.39 5.37 5.32
CA ILE A 160 18.93 4.71 4.09
C ILE A 160 18.17 5.76 3.29
N PRO A 161 18.69 6.25 2.16
CA PRO A 161 17.98 7.23 1.34
C PRO A 161 16.66 6.65 0.83
N VAL A 162 15.54 7.29 1.12
CA VAL A 162 14.22 6.91 0.61
C VAL A 162 13.56 8.10 -0.06
N LYS A 163 13.03 7.89 -1.25
CA LYS A 163 12.22 8.87 -1.99
C LYS A 163 10.94 8.20 -2.44
N VAL A 164 9.79 8.84 -2.22
CA VAL A 164 8.50 8.39 -2.73
C VAL A 164 7.69 9.56 -3.26
N GLU A 165 7.27 9.45 -4.51
CA GLU A 165 6.26 10.31 -5.11
C GLU A 165 4.94 9.56 -5.09
N PHE A 166 3.88 10.23 -4.68
CA PHE A 166 2.57 9.62 -4.50
C PHE A 166 1.49 10.61 -4.91
N TRP A 167 0.31 10.09 -5.22
CA TRP A 167 -0.86 10.92 -5.49
C TRP A 167 -1.96 10.61 -4.49
N TRP A 168 -2.71 11.63 -4.12
CA TRP A 168 -3.99 11.45 -3.45
C TRP A 168 -5.04 11.12 -4.49
N ARG A 169 -5.77 10.02 -4.27
CA ARG A 169 -6.87 9.61 -5.13
C ARG A 169 -7.93 10.71 -5.19
N GLN A 170 -8.70 10.72 -6.27
CA GLN A 170 -9.89 11.57 -6.41
C GLN A 170 -10.97 11.10 -5.43
N ASN A 171 -10.82 11.47 -4.16
CA ASN A 171 -11.69 11.08 -3.06
C ASN A 171 -11.88 12.29 -2.14
N PRO A 172 -13.13 12.69 -1.83
CA PRO A 172 -13.39 13.87 -0.99
C PRO A 172 -12.86 13.75 0.45
N LYS A 173 -12.53 12.53 0.91
CA LYS A 173 -11.89 12.28 2.21
C LYS A 173 -10.37 12.33 2.17
N ALA A 174 -9.76 12.44 0.99
CA ALA A 174 -8.32 12.63 0.85
C ALA A 174 -7.94 14.07 1.26
N GLN A 175 -6.76 14.27 1.82
CA GLN A 175 -6.32 15.61 2.26
C GLN A 175 -6.14 16.57 1.08
N TYR A 176 -5.57 16.09 -0.03
CA TYR A 176 -5.36 16.89 -1.24
C TYR A 176 -5.79 16.14 -2.51
N PRO A 177 -7.12 15.92 -2.72
CA PRO A 177 -7.61 15.05 -3.78
C PRO A 177 -7.05 15.41 -5.17
N GLY A 178 -6.54 14.41 -5.89
CA GLY A 178 -5.99 14.56 -7.24
C GLY A 178 -4.62 15.23 -7.33
N ARG A 179 -4.03 15.64 -6.19
CA ARG A 179 -2.68 16.23 -6.17
C ARG A 179 -1.61 15.16 -5.99
N THR A 180 -0.39 15.52 -6.37
CA THR A 180 0.82 14.71 -6.15
C THR A 180 1.64 15.29 -5.01
N GLY A 181 2.18 14.42 -4.17
CA GLY A 181 3.11 14.74 -3.10
C GLY A 181 4.44 14.02 -3.27
N LEU A 182 5.47 14.59 -2.65
CA LEU A 182 6.82 14.02 -2.59
C LEU A 182 7.27 13.95 -1.12
N LEU A 183 7.78 12.78 -0.73
CA LEU A 183 8.39 12.55 0.57
C LEU A 183 9.80 11.99 0.42
N ARG A 184 10.70 12.45 1.31
CA ARG A 184 12.09 12.02 1.39
C ARG A 184 12.47 11.67 2.82
N SER A 185 13.39 10.73 2.97
CA SER A 185 13.98 10.40 4.26
C SER A 185 15.38 9.79 4.13
N GLY A 186 16.12 9.74 5.23
CA GLY A 186 17.45 9.11 5.31
C GLY A 186 18.53 9.72 4.41
N ASN A 187 18.41 11.03 4.12
CA ASN A 187 19.27 11.85 3.25
C ASN A 187 19.14 11.60 1.74
N ALA A 188 17.93 11.33 1.25
CA ALA A 188 17.57 11.31 -0.17
C ALA A 188 17.21 12.68 -0.75
#